data_AF-A0A085ZQ95-F1
#
_entry.id   AF-A0A085ZQ95-F1
#
_cell.length_a   1.000
_cell.length_b   1.000
_cell.length_c   1.000
_cell.angle_alpha   90.00
_cell.angle_beta   90.00
_cell.angle_gamma   90.00
#
_symmetry.space_group_name_H-M   'P 1'
#
loop_
_entity.id
_entity.type
_entity.pdbx_description
1 polymer ?
#
loop_
_entity_poly.entity_id
_entity_poly.type
_entity_poly.pdbx_seq_one_letter_code
_entity_poly.pdbx_strand_id
1 'polypeptide(L)'
;MKKIFLSLVFLYSISGFTQEKLSLSAEQKTNISKIAKTWVEELAKAENLDKITEISDVPFALDRKKVLTKTADLKAFYSSVFKNKGKRNFPKLRIQILDYKAEILEQYIPISVAKVAVYIGEDEHSDAVVLCILIKNDTYKVIGFSD
;
A
#
# COMPACT_ATOMS: atom_id res chain seq x y z
N MET A 1 69.44 -22.42 -14.57
CA MET A 1 68.65 -22.25 -13.33
C MET A 1 67.19 -22.02 -13.75
N LYS A 2 66.25 -22.97 -13.56
CA LYS A 2 65.36 -23.12 -12.37
C LYS A 2 64.65 -21.79 -12.05
N LYS A 3 63.34 -21.56 -12.16
CA LYS A 3 62.08 -22.25 -11.72
C LYS A 3 60.88 -21.55 -12.42
N ILE A 4 59.84 -22.20 -12.93
CA ILE A 4 58.66 -22.82 -12.25
C ILE A 4 57.62 -21.79 -11.72
N PHE A 5 56.38 -21.92 -12.24
CA PHE A 5 55.06 -21.64 -11.61
C PHE A 5 54.63 -20.17 -11.44
N LEU A 6 53.35 -19.77 -11.40
CA LEU A 6 52.02 -20.37 -11.60
C LEU A 6 51.03 -19.19 -11.42
N SER A 7 49.95 -19.22 -12.19
CA SER A 7 48.62 -18.61 -11.98
C SER A 7 48.39 -17.60 -10.85
N LEU A 8 47.75 -16.48 -11.19
CA LEU A 8 46.57 -16.02 -10.43
C LEU A 8 45.60 -15.33 -11.39
N VAL A 9 44.72 -16.17 -11.95
CA VAL A 9 43.40 -15.75 -12.43
C VAL A 9 42.71 -15.10 -11.24
N PHE A 10 42.63 -13.78 -11.24
CA PHE A 10 41.77 -13.07 -10.31
C PHE A 10 40.34 -13.15 -10.84
N LEU A 11 39.72 -14.33 -10.66
CA LEU A 11 38.28 -14.48 -10.65
C LEU A 11 37.78 -13.72 -9.42
N TYR A 12 37.58 -12.42 -9.57
CA TYR A 12 36.62 -11.72 -8.72
C TYR A 12 35.25 -12.26 -9.11
N SER A 13 34.90 -13.38 -8.48
CA SER A 13 33.51 -13.75 -8.25
C SER A 13 32.89 -12.60 -7.48
N ILE A 14 32.35 -11.62 -8.20
CA ILE A 14 31.31 -10.76 -7.67
C ILE A 14 30.17 -11.73 -7.42
N SER A 15 30.14 -12.29 -6.21
CA SER A 15 28.94 -12.89 -5.65
C SER A 15 27.87 -11.83 -5.79
N GLY A 16 27.01 -12.01 -6.80
CA GLY A 16 25.87 -11.15 -7.01
C GLY A 16 25.15 -11.05 -5.69
N PHE A 17 25.09 -9.84 -5.13
CA PHE A 17 24.07 -9.50 -4.17
C PHE A 17 22.74 -9.75 -4.89
N THR A 18 22.18 -10.94 -4.72
CA THR A 18 20.78 -11.17 -5.02
C THR A 18 20.04 -10.28 -4.03
N GLN A 19 19.61 -9.13 -4.51
CA GLN A 19 18.71 -8.25 -3.78
C GLN A 19 17.50 -9.10 -3.41
N GLU A 20 17.42 -9.52 -2.14
CA GLU A 20 16.27 -10.27 -1.64
C GLU A 20 15.05 -9.39 -1.89
N LYS A 21 14.25 -9.81 -2.87
CA LYS A 21 13.02 -9.11 -3.20
C LYS A 21 12.09 -9.32 -2.02
N LEU A 22 11.88 -8.26 -1.24
CA LEU A 22 10.89 -8.24 -0.16
C LEU A 22 9.59 -8.86 -0.68
N SER A 23 9.15 -9.95 -0.06
CA SER A 23 7.97 -10.70 -0.49
C SER A 23 6.93 -10.70 0.62
N LEU A 24 5.67 -10.52 0.23
CA LEU A 24 4.54 -10.57 1.14
C LEU A 24 4.14 -12.03 1.41
N SER A 25 3.88 -12.36 2.67
CA SER A 25 3.28 -13.64 3.06
C SER A 25 1.86 -13.76 2.50
N ALA A 26 1.34 -14.99 2.39
CA ALA A 26 -0.04 -15.22 1.96
C ALA A 26 -1.07 -14.54 2.89
N GLU A 27 -0.77 -14.53 4.19
CA GLU A 27 -1.58 -13.84 5.19
C GLU A 27 -1.57 -12.32 5.00
N GLN A 28 -0.39 -11.72 4.77
CA GLN A 28 -0.27 -10.29 4.48
C GLN A 28 -1.06 -9.91 3.23
N LYS A 29 -0.95 -10.70 2.15
CA LYS A 29 -1.73 -10.47 0.91
C LYS A 29 -3.24 -10.51 1.17
N THR A 30 -3.68 -11.43 2.03
CA THR A 30 -5.08 -11.58 2.41
C THR A 30 -5.57 -10.37 3.21
N ASN A 31 -4.80 -9.93 4.21
CA ASN A 31 -5.14 -8.78 5.05
C ASN A 31 -5.12 -7.46 4.28
N ILE A 32 -4.12 -7.26 3.41
CA ILE A 32 -4.04 -6.13 2.47
C ILE A 32 -5.28 -6.09 1.58
N SER A 33 -5.68 -7.23 1.00
CA SER A 33 -6.87 -7.28 0.14
C SER A 33 -8.15 -7.00 0.93
N LYS A 34 -8.26 -7.53 2.16
CA LYS A 34 -9.41 -7.29 3.05
C LYS A 34 -9.53 -5.81 3.41
N ILE A 35 -8.44 -5.13 3.80
CA ILE A 35 -8.48 -3.73 4.19
C ILE A 35 -8.79 -2.83 2.99
N ALA A 36 -8.21 -3.12 1.81
CA ALA A 36 -8.49 -2.40 0.57
C ALA A 36 -9.97 -2.51 0.18
N LYS A 37 -10.52 -3.73 0.20
CA LYS A 37 -11.94 -3.98 -0.04
C LYS A 37 -12.83 -3.22 0.94
N THR A 38 -12.54 -3.33 2.23
CA THR A 38 -13.32 -2.68 3.29
C THR A 38 -13.32 -1.17 3.10
N TRP A 39 -12.19 -0.57 2.77
CA TRP A 39 -12.09 0.87 2.55
C TRP A 39 -12.99 1.36 1.41
N VAL A 40 -12.95 0.68 0.26
CA VAL A 40 -13.80 1.02 -0.89
C VAL A 40 -15.29 0.80 -0.58
N GLU A 41 -15.64 -0.28 0.10
CA GLU A 41 -17.03 -0.57 0.50
C GLU A 41 -17.58 0.47 1.50
N GLU A 42 -16.80 0.89 2.49
CA GLU A 42 -17.22 1.91 3.45
C GLU A 42 -17.38 3.28 2.77
N LEU A 43 -16.52 3.61 1.80
CA LEU A 43 -16.69 4.80 0.96
C LEU A 43 -17.94 4.73 0.09
N ALA A 44 -18.25 3.57 -0.46
CA ALA A 44 -19.43 3.35 -1.28
C ALA A 44 -20.71 3.49 -0.47
N LYS A 45 -20.74 2.89 0.73
CA LYS A 45 -21.91 2.93 1.62
C LYS A 45 -22.14 4.32 2.21
N ALA A 46 -21.06 5.06 2.48
CA ALA A 46 -21.12 6.42 3.04
C ALA A 46 -21.95 6.52 4.34
N GLU A 47 -21.95 5.48 5.16
CA GLU A 47 -22.77 5.37 6.38
C GLU A 47 -21.94 5.40 7.67
N ASN A 48 -20.76 4.78 7.67
CA ASN A 48 -19.98 4.55 8.89
C ASN A 48 -18.67 5.33 8.88
N LEU A 49 -18.76 6.60 9.29
CA LEU A 49 -17.61 7.51 9.34
C LEU A 49 -16.52 7.02 10.31
N ASP A 50 -16.92 6.41 11.42
CA ASP A 50 -15.95 5.95 12.43
C ASP A 50 -15.18 4.73 11.91
N LYS A 51 -15.86 3.78 11.25
CA LYS A 51 -15.19 2.60 10.67
C LYS A 51 -14.20 2.97 9.58
N ILE A 52 -14.55 3.88 8.66
CA ILE A 52 -13.59 4.29 7.62
C ILE A 52 -12.39 5.06 8.19
N THR A 53 -12.63 5.84 9.25
CA THR A 53 -11.56 6.54 9.98
C THR A 53 -10.67 5.54 10.73
N GLU A 54 -11.27 4.49 11.32
CA GLU A 54 -10.55 3.44 12.03
C GLU A 54 -9.63 2.65 11.11
N ILE A 55 -10.05 2.29 9.90
CA ILE A 55 -9.22 1.54 8.93
C ILE A 55 -8.20 2.41 8.19
N SER A 56 -8.17 3.71 8.48
CA SER A 56 -7.22 4.67 7.91
C SER A 56 -6.26 5.18 8.98
N ASP A 57 -5.12 5.75 8.56
CA ASP A 57 -4.18 6.37 9.50
C ASP A 57 -3.55 7.64 8.90
N VAL A 58 -2.98 8.48 9.76
CA VAL A 58 -2.23 9.67 9.36
C VAL A 58 -0.72 9.43 9.50
N PRO A 59 0.13 10.01 8.64
CA PRO A 59 -0.20 10.93 7.54
C PRO A 59 -0.99 10.26 6.41
N PHE A 60 -2.03 10.93 5.91
CA PHE A 60 -2.91 10.41 4.87
C PHE A 60 -2.78 11.23 3.57
N ALA A 61 -2.32 10.60 2.49
CA ALA A 61 -2.13 11.26 1.20
C ALA A 61 -3.42 11.26 0.34
N LEU A 62 -3.92 12.44 0.01
CA LEU A 62 -5.05 12.67 -0.89
C LEU A 62 -4.55 12.92 -2.32
N ASP A 63 -4.75 11.94 -3.21
CA ASP A 63 -4.51 12.04 -4.66
C ASP A 63 -3.14 12.66 -5.01
N ARG A 64 -2.11 12.33 -4.22
CA ARG A 64 -0.73 12.85 -4.35
C ARG A 64 -0.60 14.38 -4.30
N LYS A 65 -1.64 15.11 -3.90
CA LYS A 65 -1.70 16.59 -3.89
C LYS A 65 -1.59 17.18 -2.49
N LYS A 66 -2.17 16.50 -1.51
CA LYS A 66 -2.27 16.99 -0.12
C LYS A 66 -2.04 15.85 0.86
N VAL A 67 -1.34 16.12 1.95
CA VAL A 67 -1.19 15.17 3.07
C VAL A 67 -1.93 15.72 4.27
N LEU A 68 -2.82 14.91 4.84
CA LEU A 68 -3.48 15.19 6.11
C LEU A 68 -2.64 14.62 7.24
N THR A 69 -2.31 15.42 8.25
CA THR A 69 -1.45 14.98 9.37
C THR A 69 -2.23 14.77 10.68
N LYS A 70 -3.52 15.12 10.71
CA LYS A 70 -4.38 15.01 11.89
C LYS A 70 -5.59 14.15 11.61
N THR A 71 -5.94 13.27 12.55
CA THR A 71 -7.13 12.41 12.47
C THR A 71 -8.42 13.22 12.31
N ALA A 72 -8.51 14.40 12.94
CA ALA A 72 -9.65 15.30 12.79
C ALA A 72 -9.84 15.77 11.34
N ASP A 73 -8.76 16.11 10.64
CA ASP A 73 -8.81 16.55 9.24
C ASP A 73 -9.20 15.39 8.32
N LEU A 74 -8.72 14.18 8.62
CA LEU A 74 -9.11 12.95 7.91
C LEU A 74 -10.60 12.63 8.09
N LYS A 75 -11.11 12.73 9.31
CA LYS A 75 -12.54 12.55 9.61
C LYS A 75 -13.40 13.61 8.90
N ALA A 76 -12.96 14.87 8.90
CA ALA A 76 -13.64 15.95 8.19
C ALA A 76 -13.66 15.71 6.66
N PHE A 77 -12.55 15.22 6.10
CA PHE A 77 -12.47 14.83 4.70
C PHE A 77 -13.50 13.75 4.35
N TYR A 78 -13.54 12.63 5.08
CA TYR A 78 -14.53 11.57 4.82
C TYR A 78 -15.97 12.04 4.99
N SER A 79 -16.25 12.84 6.02
CA SER A 79 -17.57 13.45 6.21
C SER A 79 -18.00 14.29 4.99
N SER A 80 -17.08 15.09 4.45
CA SER A 80 -17.31 15.87 3.22
C SER A 80 -17.55 14.96 2.00
N VAL A 81 -16.76 13.90 1.83
CA VAL A 81 -16.96 12.93 0.74
C VAL A 81 -18.33 12.28 0.84
N PHE A 82 -18.73 11.82 2.03
CA PHE A 82 -20.02 11.16 2.25
C PHE A 82 -21.19 12.11 1.94
N LYS A 83 -21.10 13.37 2.37
CA LYS A 83 -22.11 14.40 2.09
C LYS A 83 -22.22 14.72 0.60
N ASN A 84 -21.09 14.82 -0.10
CA ASN A 84 -21.05 15.31 -1.49
C ASN A 84 -21.28 14.22 -2.53
N LYS A 85 -20.84 12.99 -2.26
CA LYS A 85 -20.92 11.89 -3.22
C LYS A 85 -22.05 10.91 -2.92
N GLY A 86 -22.53 10.85 -1.68
CA GLY A 86 -23.60 9.96 -1.26
C GLY A 86 -23.26 8.48 -1.44
N LYS A 87 -24.30 7.64 -1.31
CA LYS A 87 -24.19 6.19 -1.47
C LYS A 87 -24.00 5.81 -2.93
N ARG A 88 -23.14 4.84 -3.18
CA ARG A 88 -22.87 4.27 -4.50
C ARG A 88 -22.96 2.75 -4.43
N ASN A 89 -23.50 2.15 -5.47
CA ASN A 89 -23.41 0.70 -5.67
C ASN A 89 -22.21 0.43 -6.57
N PHE A 90 -21.12 -0.05 -5.99
CA PHE A 90 -20.02 -0.57 -6.80
C PHE A 90 -20.30 -2.02 -7.20
N PRO A 91 -19.99 -2.41 -8.45
CA PRO A 91 -20.03 -3.79 -8.89
C PRO A 91 -18.97 -4.64 -8.15
N LYS A 92 -18.64 -5.82 -8.68
CA LYS A 92 -17.56 -6.63 -8.10
C LYS A 92 -16.24 -5.85 -8.14
N LEU A 93 -15.50 -5.96 -7.04
CA LEU A 93 -14.17 -5.35 -6.89
C LEU A 93 -13.10 -6.40 -7.22
N ARG A 94 -12.14 -6.04 -8.07
CA ARG A 94 -10.91 -6.81 -8.28
C ARG A 94 -9.75 -6.08 -7.60
N ILE A 95 -8.92 -6.82 -6.86
CA ILE A 95 -7.82 -6.25 -6.08
C ILE A 95 -6.50 -6.80 -6.60
N GLN A 96 -5.56 -5.91 -6.89
CA GLN A 96 -4.21 -6.25 -7.33
C GLN A 96 -3.18 -5.52 -6.49
N ILE A 97 -2.29 -6.27 -5.84
CA ILE A 97 -1.13 -5.68 -5.15
C ILE A 97 -0.08 -5.38 -6.21
N LEU A 98 0.23 -4.09 -6.39
CA LEU A 98 1.13 -3.60 -7.43
C LEU A 98 2.59 -3.59 -6.97
N ASP A 99 2.81 -3.18 -5.72
CA ASP A 99 4.14 -2.90 -5.20
C ASP A 99 4.17 -3.11 -3.69
N TYR A 100 5.36 -3.42 -3.18
CA TYR A 100 5.64 -3.57 -1.76
C TYR A 100 7.06 -3.07 -1.48
N LYS A 101 7.16 -2.07 -0.60
CA LYS A 101 8.44 -1.48 -0.20
C LYS A 101 8.51 -1.28 1.30
N ALA A 102 9.71 -1.35 1.85
CA ALA A 102 10.02 -0.84 3.17
C ALA A 102 10.32 0.67 3.06
N GLU A 103 9.79 1.45 3.98
CA GLU A 103 10.02 2.89 4.13
C GLU A 103 10.42 3.19 5.59
N ILE A 104 11.04 4.33 5.82
CA ILE A 104 11.38 4.79 7.17
C ILE A 104 10.44 5.95 7.49
N LEU A 105 9.61 5.79 8.54
CA LEU A 105 8.74 6.84 9.04
C LEU A 105 9.32 7.35 10.36
N GLU A 106 9.60 8.65 10.44
CA GLU A 106 10.42 9.24 11.51
C GLU A 106 11.83 8.62 11.55
N GLN A 107 12.80 9.22 12.23
CA GLN A 107 14.22 8.97 11.90
C GLN A 107 14.69 7.50 11.99
N TYR A 108 13.94 6.54 12.56
CA TYR A 108 14.40 5.15 12.74
C TYR A 108 13.31 4.06 12.79
N ILE A 109 12.06 4.29 12.39
CA ILE A 109 11.02 3.22 12.42
C ILE A 109 10.80 2.67 11.01
N PRO A 110 11.27 1.45 10.69
CA PRO A 110 10.92 0.81 9.43
C PRO A 110 9.43 0.48 9.43
N ILE A 111 8.76 0.89 8.37
CA ILE A 111 7.38 0.54 8.06
C ILE A 111 7.37 -0.12 6.69
N SER A 112 6.37 -0.96 6.43
CA SER A 112 6.18 -1.48 5.09
C SER A 112 4.93 -0.91 4.47
N VAL A 113 5.01 -0.51 3.21
CA VAL A 113 3.88 0.07 2.46
C VAL A 113 3.62 -0.78 1.23
N ALA A 114 2.37 -1.24 1.11
CA ALA A 114 1.87 -1.91 -0.08
C ALA A 114 1.06 -0.93 -0.94
N LYS A 115 1.32 -0.90 -2.25
CA LYS A 115 0.45 -0.22 -3.22
C LYS A 115 -0.52 -1.21 -3.80
N VAL A 116 -1.80 -0.86 -3.80
CA VAL A 116 -2.88 -1.77 -4.18
C VAL A 116 -3.83 -1.06 -5.14
N ALA A 117 -4.00 -1.61 -6.34
CA ALA A 117 -5.09 -1.20 -7.22
C ALA A 117 -6.37 -1.92 -6.83
N VAL A 118 -7.45 -1.16 -6.68
CA VAL A 118 -8.81 -1.69 -6.55
C VAL A 118 -9.60 -1.25 -7.77
N TYR A 119 -9.90 -2.20 -8.64
CA TYR A 119 -10.67 -2.02 -9.85
C TYR A 119 -12.17 -2.11 -9.54
N ILE A 120 -12.93 -1.13 -10.01
CA ILE A 120 -14.38 -1.08 -9.83
C ILE A 120 -15.05 -1.71 -11.06
N GLY A 121 -15.13 -3.03 -11.09
CA GLY A 121 -15.59 -3.82 -12.24
C GLY A 121 -14.75 -5.08 -12.43
N GLU A 122 -15.24 -6.00 -13.28
CA GLU A 122 -14.51 -7.24 -13.58
C GLU A 122 -13.45 -7.07 -14.69
N ASP A 123 -13.56 -6.02 -15.51
CA ASP A 123 -12.69 -5.77 -16.65
C ASP A 123 -11.45 -4.94 -16.29
N GLU A 124 -10.33 -5.21 -16.97
CA GLU A 124 -9.06 -4.51 -16.77
C GLU A 124 -9.07 -3.04 -17.22
N HIS A 125 -10.17 -2.62 -17.85
CA HIS A 125 -10.41 -1.25 -18.31
C HIS A 125 -11.33 -0.46 -17.38
N SER A 126 -11.70 -1.03 -16.23
CA SER A 126 -12.48 -0.34 -15.21
C SER A 126 -11.64 0.68 -14.46
N ASP A 127 -12.30 1.77 -14.02
CA ASP A 127 -11.70 2.77 -13.15
C ASP A 127 -11.09 2.10 -11.92
N ALA A 128 -9.85 2.48 -11.58
CA ALA A 128 -9.10 1.89 -10.49
C ALA A 128 -8.69 2.97 -9.51
N VAL A 129 -8.95 2.74 -8.22
CA VAL A 129 -8.35 3.52 -7.15
C VAL A 129 -7.07 2.82 -6.66
N VAL A 130 -5.97 3.55 -6.59
CA VAL A 130 -4.71 3.05 -6.03
C VAL A 130 -4.60 3.45 -4.58
N LEU A 131 -4.57 2.48 -3.68
CA LEU A 131 -4.42 2.65 -2.24
C LEU A 131 -2.97 2.45 -1.81
N CYS A 132 -2.54 3.22 -0.82
CA CYS A 132 -1.33 2.98 -0.05
C CYS A 132 -1.71 2.40 1.32
N ILE A 133 -1.24 1.18 1.61
CA ILE A 133 -1.55 0.47 2.85
C ILE A 133 -0.28 0.33 3.68
N LEU A 134 -0.31 0.92 4.86
CA LEU A 134 0.70 0.79 5.90
C LEU A 134 0.56 -0.57 6.59
N ILE A 135 1.69 -1.26 6.78
CA ILE A 135 1.82 -2.50 7.53
C ILE A 135 2.80 -2.25 8.68
N LYS A 136 2.30 -2.34 9.91
CA LYS A 136 3.09 -2.15 11.14
C LYS A 136 2.58 -3.06 12.24
N ASN A 137 3.42 -3.96 12.76
CA ASN A 137 3.08 -4.88 13.86
C ASN A 137 1.71 -5.57 13.64
N ASP A 138 1.53 -6.24 12.50
CA ASP A 138 0.29 -6.92 12.07
C ASP A 138 -0.95 -6.03 11.95
N THR A 139 -0.78 -4.71 12.01
CA THR A 139 -1.84 -3.74 11.75
C THR A 139 -1.75 -3.23 10.32
N TYR A 140 -2.91 -3.14 9.67
CA TYR A 140 -3.06 -2.69 8.28
C TYR A 140 -3.96 -1.46 8.25
N LYS A 141 -3.44 -0.34 7.73
CA LYS A 141 -4.18 0.93 7.64
C LYS A 141 -4.00 1.55 6.27
N VAL A 142 -5.05 2.17 5.73
CA VAL A 142 -4.95 2.99 4.52
C VAL A 142 -4.36 4.35 4.90
N ILE A 143 -3.25 4.72 4.26
CA ILE A 143 -2.54 5.99 4.48
C ILE A 143 -2.55 6.89 3.24
N GLY A 144 -3.38 6.56 2.25
CA GLY A 144 -3.60 7.42 1.11
C GLY A 144 -4.23 6.69 -0.06
N PHE A 145 -4.70 7.49 -1.03
CA PHE A 145 -5.22 6.99 -2.29
C PHE A 145 -4.84 7.92 -3.46
N SER A 146 -4.93 7.38 -4.67
CA SER A 146 -5.00 8.11 -5.93
C SER A 146 -6.16 7.54 -6.72
N ASP A 147 -6.99 8.42 -7.26
CA ASP A 147 -7.92 8.04 -8.33
C ASP A 147 -7.13 7.79 -9.63
#